data_AF-A0A0K2ZHV6-F1
#
_entry.id   AF-A0A0K2ZHV6-F1
#
_cell.length_a   1.000
_cell.length_b   1.000
_cell.length_c   1.000
_cell.angle_alpha   90.00
_cell.angle_beta   90.00
_cell.angle_gamma   90.00
#
_symmetry.space_group_name_H-M   'P 1'
#
loop_
_entity.id
_entity.type
_entity.pdbx_description
1 polymer ?
#
loop_
_entity_poly.entity_id
_entity_poly.type
_entity_poly.pdbx_seq_one_letter_code
_entity_poly.pdbx_strand_id
1 'polypeptide(L)'
;MKTSNAVLLSTVITLALVAVLGGLMLGGFWWLKRSMPGAPPPVAASSSTASAAKVPVPADAVLAPYRQRLEATRKPVAQVRLQPMAQDDRLVSKVGGRPYWTADQAYLHDAHGQPLALLAQVDLATLPPLWGYPTHGLLQFFIGSDDFYGANLDGATDLAALSAQRNFRVVYWPRPDA
;
A
#
# COMPACT_ATOMS: atom_id res chain seq x y z
N MET A 1 -52.04 -55.84 8.06
CA MET A 1 -52.27 -55.39 6.66
C MET A 1 -52.17 -53.86 6.67
N LYS A 2 -51.23 -53.13 6.07
CA LYS A 2 -50.45 -53.25 4.82
C LYS A 2 -49.07 -52.56 5.04
N THR A 3 -47.97 -53.31 5.07
CA THR A 3 -46.60 -52.73 5.10
C THR A 3 -45.81 -53.00 3.81
N SER A 4 -46.25 -53.95 2.97
CA SER A 4 -45.61 -54.23 1.66
C SER A 4 -45.74 -53.09 0.64
N ASN A 5 -46.85 -52.35 0.63
CA ASN A 5 -47.06 -51.31 -0.39
C ASN A 5 -46.17 -50.07 -0.17
N ALA A 6 -45.77 -49.79 1.07
CA ALA A 6 -44.91 -48.63 1.39
C ALA A 6 -43.44 -48.89 1.05
N VAL A 7 -42.95 -50.12 1.25
CA VAL A 7 -41.56 -50.51 0.92
C VAL A 7 -41.37 -50.59 -0.60
N LEU A 8 -42.37 -51.07 -1.35
CA LEU A 8 -42.32 -51.12 -2.81
C LEU A 8 -42.39 -49.72 -3.45
N LEU A 9 -43.08 -48.76 -2.83
CA LEU A 9 -43.19 -47.39 -3.35
C LEU A 9 -41.87 -46.62 -3.17
N SER A 10 -41.17 -46.83 -2.05
CA SER A 10 -39.90 -46.13 -1.75
C SER A 10 -38.76 -46.56 -2.66
N THR A 11 -38.67 -47.84 -3.01
CA THR A 11 -37.62 -48.39 -3.90
C THR A 11 -37.79 -47.96 -5.36
N VAL A 12 -39.03 -47.82 -5.83
CA VAL A 12 -39.31 -47.32 -7.19
C VAL A 12 -38.95 -45.84 -7.32
N ILE A 13 -39.22 -45.02 -6.29
CA ILE A 13 -38.88 -43.59 -6.28
C ILE A 13 -37.36 -43.38 -6.24
N THR A 14 -36.63 -44.18 -5.46
CA THR A 14 -35.15 -44.08 -5.40
C THR A 14 -34.49 -44.49 -6.72
N LEU A 15 -34.95 -45.56 -7.37
CA LEU A 15 -34.43 -45.97 -8.68
C LEU A 15 -34.74 -44.95 -9.79
N ALA A 16 -35.92 -44.34 -9.77
CA ALA A 16 -36.29 -43.28 -10.71
C ALA A 16 -35.42 -42.03 -10.54
N LEU A 17 -35.09 -41.62 -9.31
CA LEU A 17 -34.27 -40.44 -9.05
C LEU A 17 -32.81 -40.63 -9.52
N VAL A 18 -32.24 -41.82 -9.33
CA VAL A 18 -30.87 -42.16 -9.75
C VAL A 18 -30.75 -42.18 -11.29
N ALA A 19 -31.77 -42.67 -12.00
CA ALA A 19 -31.79 -42.67 -13.47
C ALA A 19 -31.85 -41.25 -14.06
N VAL A 20 -32.63 -40.35 -13.45
CA VAL A 20 -32.74 -38.94 -13.90
C VAL A 20 -31.44 -38.17 -13.65
N LEU A 21 -30.79 -38.36 -12.50
CA LEU A 21 -29.49 -37.74 -12.19
C LEU A 21 -28.36 -38.26 -13.09
N GLY A 22 -28.34 -39.56 -13.40
CA GLY A 22 -27.38 -40.15 -14.35
C GLY A 22 -27.56 -39.62 -15.77
N GLY A 23 -28.80 -39.49 -16.25
CA GLY A 23 -29.10 -38.94 -17.58
C GLY A 23 -28.69 -37.48 -17.75
N LEU A 24 -28.87 -36.65 -16.71
CA LEU A 24 -28.46 -35.24 -16.71
C LEU A 24 -26.93 -35.06 -16.66
N MET A 25 -26.22 -35.92 -15.93
CA MET A 25 -24.74 -35.92 -15.89
C MET A 25 -24.11 -36.34 -17.23
N LEU A 26 -24.63 -37.38 -17.88
CA LEU A 26 -24.13 -37.83 -19.18
C LEU A 26 -24.50 -36.87 -20.32
N GLY A 27 -25.73 -36.34 -20.33
CA GLY A 27 -26.19 -35.39 -21.35
C GLY A 27 -25.50 -34.04 -21.25
N GLY A 28 -25.31 -33.51 -20.03
CA GLY A 28 -24.61 -32.25 -19.79
C GLY A 28 -23.13 -32.31 -20.18
N PHE A 29 -22.45 -33.42 -19.89
CA PHE A 29 -21.05 -33.61 -20.26
C PHE A 29 -20.85 -33.71 -21.79
N TRP A 30 -21.77 -34.38 -22.49
CA TRP A 30 -21.74 -34.45 -23.96
C TRP A 30 -22.05 -33.12 -24.64
N TRP A 31 -23.00 -32.34 -24.09
CA TRP A 31 -23.30 -30.98 -24.58
C TRP A 31 -22.13 -30.02 -24.35
N LEU A 32 -21.49 -30.07 -23.17
CA LEU A 32 -20.33 -29.25 -22.84
C LEU A 32 -19.12 -29.55 -23.76
N LYS A 33 -18.90 -30.82 -24.10
CA LYS A 33 -17.81 -31.24 -25.00
C LYS A 33 -18.04 -30.84 -26.45
N ARG A 34 -19.31 -30.66 -26.88
CA ARG A 34 -19.67 -30.27 -28.25
C ARG A 34 -19.74 -28.75 -28.46
N SER A 35 -19.97 -27.99 -27.40
CA SER A 35 -20.05 -26.52 -27.42
C SER A 35 -18.71 -25.81 -27.22
N MET A 36 -17.62 -26.54 -26.97
CA MET A 36 -16.27 -25.95 -26.97
C MET A 36 -15.79 -25.84 -28.42
N PRO A 37 -15.67 -24.63 -29.00
CA PRO A 37 -14.98 -24.46 -30.27
C PRO A 37 -13.56 -25.03 -30.14
N GLY A 38 -13.12 -25.77 -31.16
CA GLY A 38 -11.77 -26.31 -31.23
C GLY A 38 -10.75 -25.23 -30.93
N ALA A 39 -9.63 -25.64 -30.32
CA ALA A 39 -8.56 -24.76 -29.87
C ALA A 39 -8.32 -23.62 -30.87
N PRO A 40 -8.20 -22.36 -30.41
CA PRO A 40 -7.80 -21.28 -31.31
C PRO A 40 -6.50 -21.72 -32.00
N PRO A 41 -6.31 -21.39 -33.30
CA PRO A 41 -5.03 -21.65 -33.95
C PRO A 41 -3.93 -21.12 -33.04
N PRO A 42 -2.77 -21.79 -32.93
CA PRO A 42 -1.70 -21.33 -32.06
C PRO A 42 -1.47 -19.87 -32.43
N VAL A 43 -1.82 -18.96 -31.52
CA VAL A 43 -1.41 -17.57 -31.61
C VAL A 43 0.08 -17.67 -31.80
N ALA A 44 0.55 -17.38 -33.01
CA ALA A 44 1.96 -17.31 -33.31
C ALA A 44 2.53 -16.49 -32.18
N ALA A 45 3.36 -17.12 -31.33
CA ALA A 45 3.95 -16.46 -30.19
C ALA A 45 4.46 -15.14 -30.74
N SER A 46 3.88 -14.03 -30.28
CA SER A 46 4.31 -12.72 -30.71
C SER A 46 5.79 -12.68 -30.42
N SER A 47 6.59 -12.94 -31.45
CA SER A 47 8.02 -12.83 -31.40
C SER A 47 8.23 -11.32 -31.34
N SER A 48 8.10 -10.79 -30.12
CA SER A 48 8.77 -9.58 -29.70
C SER A 48 10.28 -9.85 -29.76
N THR A 49 10.74 -10.03 -31.00
CA THR A 49 12.14 -9.95 -31.41
C THR A 49 12.36 -8.51 -31.87
N ALA A 50 12.04 -7.60 -30.96
CA ALA A 50 12.61 -6.28 -30.94
C ALA A 50 12.86 -5.91 -29.48
N SER A 51 13.61 -6.77 -28.78
CA SER A 51 14.55 -6.25 -27.79
C SER A 51 15.56 -5.43 -28.59
N ALA A 52 15.19 -4.20 -28.95
CA ALA A 52 16.15 -3.18 -29.26
C ALA A 52 17.04 -3.13 -28.02
N ALA A 53 18.27 -3.65 -28.15
CA ALA A 53 19.25 -3.60 -27.10
C ALA A 53 19.30 -2.15 -26.64
N LYS A 54 18.76 -1.88 -25.45
CA LYS A 54 18.71 -0.54 -24.87
C LYS A 54 20.16 -0.23 -24.53
N VAL A 55 20.89 0.37 -25.47
CA VAL A 55 22.27 0.80 -25.26
C VAL A 55 22.25 1.66 -24.00
N PRO A 56 22.94 1.28 -22.92
CA PRO A 56 22.94 2.06 -21.71
C PRO A 56 23.66 3.38 -22.01
N VAL A 57 22.90 4.46 -22.21
CA VAL A 57 23.48 5.79 -22.28
C VAL A 57 23.72 6.23 -20.84
N PRO A 58 24.97 6.58 -20.45
CA PRO A 58 25.24 7.06 -19.10
C PRO A 58 24.44 8.33 -18.82
N ALA A 59 23.77 8.39 -17.66
CA ALA A 59 22.95 9.54 -17.28
C ALA A 59 23.75 10.85 -17.30
N ASP A 60 25.03 10.80 -16.91
CA ASP A 60 25.93 11.95 -16.94
C ASP A 60 26.11 12.55 -18.33
N ALA A 61 26.15 11.71 -19.38
CA ALA A 61 26.27 12.16 -20.76
C ALA A 61 24.99 12.87 -21.23
N VAL A 62 23.82 12.35 -20.84
CA VAL A 62 22.51 12.96 -21.14
C VAL A 62 22.35 14.30 -20.41
N LEU A 63 22.85 14.40 -19.17
CA LEU A 63 22.69 15.58 -18.32
C LEU A 63 23.78 16.65 -18.54
N ALA A 64 24.89 16.32 -19.21
CA ALA A 64 26.02 17.23 -19.40
C ALA A 64 25.64 18.63 -19.95
N PRO A 65 24.74 18.76 -20.96
CA PRO A 65 24.33 20.08 -21.46
C PRO A 65 23.59 20.94 -20.43
N TYR A 66 23.03 20.33 -19.38
CA TYR A 66 22.22 21.00 -18.37
C TYR A 66 22.99 21.27 -17.06
N ARG A 67 24.27 20.89 -16.97
CA ARG A 67 25.05 20.92 -15.72
C ARG A 67 24.97 22.27 -14.99
N GLN A 68 25.19 23.38 -15.70
CA GLN A 68 25.13 24.72 -15.08
C GLN A 68 23.73 25.04 -14.52
N ARG A 69 22.67 24.65 -15.23
CA ARG A 69 21.29 24.84 -14.77
C ARG A 69 21.00 24.00 -13.53
N LEU A 70 21.50 22.77 -13.48
CA LEU A 70 21.36 21.89 -12.31
C LEU A 70 22.12 22.45 -11.11
N GLU A 71 23.38 22.87 -11.27
CA GLU A 71 24.16 23.50 -10.20
C GLU A 71 23.47 24.75 -9.63
N ALA A 72 22.83 25.56 -10.46
CA ALA A 72 22.06 26.72 -10.03
C ALA A 72 20.82 26.37 -9.16
N THR A 73 20.35 25.11 -9.18
CA THR A 73 19.21 24.66 -8.36
C THR A 73 19.62 24.08 -7.01
N ARG A 74 20.93 24.02 -6.69
CA ARG A 74 21.42 23.46 -5.43
C ARG A 74 20.90 24.24 -4.24
N LYS A 75 20.38 23.50 -3.26
CA LYS A 75 19.93 24.03 -1.98
C LYS A 75 20.72 23.36 -0.84
N PRO A 76 20.99 24.08 0.26
CA PRO A 76 21.50 23.45 1.47
C PRO A 76 20.56 22.31 1.92
N VAL A 77 21.14 21.19 2.33
CA VAL A 77 20.38 20.02 2.79
C VAL A 77 21.10 19.42 4.00
N ALA A 78 20.32 19.06 5.03
CA ALA A 78 20.82 18.24 6.12
C ALA A 78 20.72 16.77 5.71
N GLN A 79 21.85 16.05 5.69
CA GLN A 79 21.86 14.62 5.44
C GLN A 79 21.60 13.85 6.73
N VAL A 80 20.57 13.00 6.74
CA VAL A 80 20.23 12.14 7.86
C VAL A 80 20.69 10.71 7.54
N ARG A 81 21.40 10.08 8.49
CA ARG A 81 21.81 8.68 8.40
C ARG A 81 21.21 7.91 9.57
N LEU A 82 20.60 6.78 9.28
CA LEU A 82 20.01 5.92 10.30
C LEU A 82 21.08 5.09 10.98
N GLN A 83 20.94 4.95 12.30
CA GLN A 83 21.75 4.07 13.13
C GLN A 83 20.82 3.32 14.09
N PRO A 84 21.15 2.08 14.48
CA PRO A 84 20.41 1.38 15.51
C PRO A 84 20.37 2.18 16.81
N MET A 85 19.21 2.22 17.45
CA MET A 85 18.99 2.95 18.69
C MET A 85 18.73 1.94 19.81
N ALA A 86 19.58 1.97 20.84
CA ALA A 86 19.54 0.96 21.91
C ALA A 86 18.34 1.10 22.85
N GLN A 87 17.93 2.34 23.12
CA GLN A 87 16.79 2.67 23.98
C GLN A 87 15.90 3.67 23.27
N ASP A 88 14.59 3.50 23.40
CA ASP A 88 13.59 4.36 22.77
C ASP A 88 13.38 5.68 23.53
N ASP A 89 14.42 6.52 23.57
CA ASP A 89 14.46 7.79 24.29
C ASP A 89 13.47 8.81 23.72
N ARG A 90 12.71 9.47 24.59
CA ARG A 90 11.52 10.24 24.21
C ARG A 90 11.81 11.44 23.29
N LEU A 91 12.93 12.14 23.52
CA LEU A 91 13.19 13.49 22.99
C LEU A 91 14.27 13.56 21.91
N VAL A 92 14.70 12.42 21.40
CA VAL A 92 15.76 12.36 20.39
C VAL A 92 15.18 12.21 18.99
N SER A 93 15.95 12.64 17.99
CA SER A 93 15.69 12.34 16.59
C SER A 93 15.63 10.82 16.36
N LYS A 94 14.54 10.31 15.77
CA LYS A 94 14.34 8.88 15.51
C LYS A 94 13.37 8.65 14.34
N VAL A 95 13.39 7.43 13.81
CA VAL A 95 12.40 6.92 12.84
C VAL A 95 11.65 5.77 13.52
N GLY A 96 10.32 5.83 13.53
CA GLY A 96 9.50 4.92 14.33
C GLY A 96 9.68 5.10 15.84
N GLY A 97 9.26 4.09 16.61
CA GLY A 97 9.34 4.09 18.07
C GLY A 97 8.19 4.86 18.74
N ARG A 98 8.32 5.14 20.04
CA ARG A 98 7.31 5.89 20.80
C ARG A 98 7.54 7.40 20.62
N PRO A 99 6.49 8.15 20.26
CA PRO A 99 6.59 9.60 20.15
C PRO A 99 6.71 10.25 21.52
N TYR A 100 7.36 11.42 21.56
CA TYR A 100 7.03 12.40 22.59
C TYR A 100 5.57 12.81 22.44
N TRP A 101 4.79 12.73 23.52
CA TRP A 101 3.42 13.21 23.60
C TRP A 101 3.11 13.63 25.03
N THR A 102 2.31 14.67 25.21
CA THR A 102 1.92 15.19 26.53
C THR A 102 0.56 14.62 26.96
N ALA A 103 0.37 14.38 28.26
CA ALA A 103 -0.83 13.71 28.77
C ALA A 103 -2.09 14.58 28.73
N ASP A 104 -1.94 15.89 28.58
CA ASP A 104 -3.01 16.88 28.46
C ASP A 104 -3.63 16.94 27.06
N GLN A 105 -3.04 16.28 26.06
CA GLN A 105 -3.53 16.28 24.68
C GLN A 105 -4.04 14.90 24.26
N ALA A 106 -5.22 14.88 23.64
CA ALA A 106 -5.74 13.67 23.01
C ALA A 106 -4.75 13.17 21.95
N TYR A 107 -4.54 11.86 21.92
CA TYR A 107 -3.65 11.25 20.94
C TYR A 107 -4.23 11.39 19.52
N LEU A 108 -3.36 11.37 18.52
CA LEU A 108 -3.73 11.60 17.14
C LEU A 108 -4.38 10.37 16.52
N HIS A 109 -5.47 10.57 15.80
CA HIS A 109 -6.18 9.52 15.07
C HIS A 109 -6.37 9.91 13.60
N ASP A 110 -6.51 8.90 12.74
CA ASP A 110 -6.91 9.03 11.35
C ASP A 110 -8.42 9.26 11.19
N ALA A 111 -8.90 9.35 9.94
CA ALA A 111 -10.31 9.54 9.63
C ALA A 111 -11.23 8.37 10.08
N HIS A 112 -10.65 7.19 10.36
CA HIS A 112 -11.37 6.01 10.85
C HIS A 112 -11.27 5.84 12.37
N GLY A 113 -10.66 6.81 13.06
CA GLY A 113 -10.46 6.76 14.51
C GLY A 113 -9.37 5.79 14.95
N GLN A 114 -8.48 5.34 14.06
CA GLN A 114 -7.32 4.54 14.42
C GLN A 114 -6.16 5.44 14.83
N PRO A 115 -5.38 5.07 15.86
CA PRO A 115 -4.27 5.88 16.33
C PRO A 115 -3.16 5.95 15.27
N LEU A 116 -2.62 7.15 15.03
CA LEU A 116 -1.51 7.33 14.11
C LEU A 116 -0.19 6.81 14.70
N ALA A 117 0.64 6.21 13.85
CA ALA A 117 1.98 5.77 14.19
C ALA A 117 3.00 6.87 13.93
N LEU A 118 4.04 6.96 14.77
CA LEU A 118 5.17 7.85 14.51
C LEU A 118 5.97 7.34 13.30
N LEU A 119 6.06 8.14 12.25
CA LEU A 119 6.99 7.90 11.14
C LEU A 119 8.40 8.33 11.53
N ALA A 120 8.53 9.58 11.98
CA ALA A 120 9.80 10.14 12.43
C ALA A 120 9.58 11.32 13.35
N GLN A 121 10.54 11.56 14.23
CA GLN A 121 10.69 12.85 14.89
C GLN A 121 12.13 13.34 14.76
N VAL A 122 12.28 14.66 14.75
CA VAL A 122 13.54 15.35 14.53
C VAL A 122 13.68 16.43 15.58
N ASP A 123 14.68 16.29 16.45
CA ASP A 123 15.13 17.38 17.32
C ASP A 123 15.94 18.37 16.47
N LEU A 124 15.36 19.54 16.22
CA LEU A 124 15.96 20.57 15.38
C LEU A 124 17.24 21.14 15.98
N ALA A 125 17.46 21.02 17.30
CA ALA A 125 18.70 21.45 17.94
C ALA A 125 19.91 20.57 17.54
N THR A 126 19.66 19.36 17.03
CA THR A 126 20.71 18.44 16.55
C THR A 126 21.10 18.65 15.08
N LEU A 127 20.32 19.43 14.33
CA LEU A 127 20.58 19.69 12.92
C LEU A 127 21.53 20.89 12.73
N PRO A 128 22.32 20.91 11.65
CA PRO A 128 22.99 22.14 11.26
C PRO A 128 21.95 23.23 10.97
N PRO A 129 22.21 24.51 11.30
CA PRO A 129 21.26 25.59 11.02
C PRO A 129 20.86 25.64 9.54
N LEU A 130 19.55 25.61 9.27
CA LEU A 130 18.98 25.72 7.93
C LEU A 130 18.24 27.05 7.80
N TRP A 131 18.49 27.77 6.70
CA TRP A 131 17.84 29.05 6.44
C TRP A 131 16.31 28.89 6.39
N GLY A 132 15.59 29.67 7.20
CA GLY A 132 14.12 29.65 7.27
C GLY A 132 13.53 28.55 8.16
N TYR A 133 14.34 27.76 8.86
CA TYR A 133 13.88 26.74 9.81
C TYR A 133 14.10 27.18 11.26
N PRO A 134 13.26 26.70 12.21
CA PRO A 134 13.56 26.84 13.63
C PRO A 134 14.86 26.12 14.00
N THR A 135 15.59 26.67 14.98
CA THR A 135 16.87 26.11 15.45
C THR A 135 16.71 25.15 16.63
N HIS A 136 15.52 25.06 17.21
CA HIS A 136 15.18 24.23 18.37
C HIS A 136 13.76 23.71 18.21
N GLY A 137 13.40 22.74 19.05
CA GLY A 137 12.06 22.14 19.07
C GLY A 137 12.02 20.77 18.39
N LEU A 138 10.94 20.05 18.64
CA LEU A 138 10.75 18.68 18.18
C LEU A 138 9.69 18.65 17.08
N LEU A 139 10.12 18.35 15.85
CA LEU A 139 9.24 18.18 14.70
C LEU A 139 8.89 16.70 14.55
N GLN A 140 7.61 16.37 14.46
CA GLN A 140 7.12 15.00 14.40
C GLN A 140 6.23 14.78 13.18
N PHE A 141 6.34 13.60 12.58
CA PHE A 141 5.55 13.15 11.44
C PHE A 141 4.85 11.85 11.82
N PHE A 142 3.53 11.82 11.65
CA PHE A 142 2.67 10.69 11.97
C PHE A 142 1.93 10.22 10.72
N ILE A 143 1.75 8.91 10.59
CA ILE A 143 1.10 8.26 9.45
C ILE A 143 0.05 7.26 9.90
N GLY A 144 -0.96 7.06 9.06
CA GLY A 144 -1.96 6.01 9.20
C GLY A 144 -1.40 4.64 8.83
N SER A 145 -2.14 3.60 9.18
CA SER A 145 -1.77 2.20 8.90
C SER A 145 -2.51 1.60 7.70
N ASP A 146 -3.16 2.44 6.89
CA ASP A 146 -3.77 2.01 5.63
C ASP A 146 -2.72 1.58 4.59
N ASP A 147 -3.18 1.02 3.47
CA ASP A 147 -2.33 0.51 2.39
C ASP A 147 -1.44 1.59 1.73
N PHE A 148 -1.73 2.87 1.98
CA PHE A 148 -1.01 4.03 1.46
C PHE A 148 -0.26 4.82 2.54
N TYR A 149 -0.11 4.25 3.74
CA TYR A 149 0.58 4.89 4.87
C TYR A 149 0.01 6.28 5.21
N GLY A 150 -1.31 6.44 5.13
CA GLY A 150 -2.01 7.69 5.43
C GLY A 150 -1.94 8.76 4.34
N ALA A 151 -1.46 8.41 3.14
CA ALA A 151 -1.53 9.32 2.00
C ALA A 151 -2.97 9.48 1.51
N ASN A 152 -3.42 10.73 1.33
CA ASN A 152 -4.77 11.03 0.87
C ASN A 152 -4.90 10.85 -0.66
N LEU A 153 -4.87 9.62 -1.16
CA LEU A 153 -4.95 9.35 -2.61
C LEU A 153 -6.39 9.23 -3.13
N ASP A 154 -7.35 8.96 -2.26
CA ASP A 154 -8.73 8.72 -2.66
C ASP A 154 -9.42 10.01 -3.13
N GLY A 155 -9.72 10.07 -4.43
CA GLY A 155 -10.48 11.17 -5.04
C GLY A 155 -9.77 12.53 -5.01
N ALA A 156 -8.52 12.61 -4.55
CA ALA A 156 -7.76 13.84 -4.48
C ALA A 156 -7.10 14.14 -5.83
N THR A 157 -7.48 15.27 -6.43
CA THR A 157 -6.91 15.75 -7.70
C THR A 157 -6.09 17.03 -7.55
N ASP A 158 -6.14 17.67 -6.38
CA ASP A 158 -5.41 18.90 -6.07
C ASP A 158 -4.48 18.78 -4.85
N LEU A 159 -3.52 19.69 -4.76
CA LEU A 159 -2.52 19.72 -3.69
C LEU A 159 -3.12 19.98 -2.30
N ALA A 160 -4.27 20.68 -2.22
CA ALA A 160 -4.91 20.96 -0.95
C ALA A 160 -5.53 19.69 -0.35
N ALA A 161 -6.22 18.89 -1.16
CA ALA A 161 -6.77 17.60 -0.78
C ALA A 161 -5.67 16.59 -0.37
N LEU A 162 -4.56 16.58 -1.11
CA LEU A 162 -3.39 15.75 -0.81
C LEU A 162 -2.71 16.14 0.50
N SER A 163 -2.63 17.44 0.82
CA SER A 163 -1.95 17.96 2.01
C SER A 163 -2.83 18.09 3.26
N ALA A 164 -4.14 17.85 3.14
CA ALA A 164 -5.04 17.86 4.29
C ALA A 164 -4.62 16.79 5.31
N GLN A 165 -4.35 17.20 6.56
CA GLN A 165 -3.92 16.28 7.62
C GLN A 165 -5.13 15.45 8.13
N ARG A 166 -5.56 14.46 7.35
CA ARG A 166 -6.67 13.55 7.69
C ARG A 166 -6.15 12.21 8.20
N ASN A 167 -5.31 11.56 7.40
CA ASN A 167 -4.72 10.25 7.72
C ASN A 167 -3.23 10.34 8.04
N PHE A 168 -2.67 11.55 8.07
CA PHE A 168 -1.32 11.84 8.56
C PHE A 168 -1.37 13.12 9.40
N ARG A 169 -0.35 13.34 10.22
CA ARG A 169 -0.22 14.56 11.02
C ARG A 169 1.23 15.03 11.09
N VAL A 170 1.44 16.34 11.05
CA VAL A 170 2.72 16.98 11.35
C VAL A 170 2.53 17.85 12.59
N VAL A 171 3.31 17.59 13.63
CA VAL A 171 3.25 18.31 14.90
C VAL A 171 4.61 18.93 15.18
N TYR A 172 4.61 20.19 15.62
CA TYR A 172 5.82 20.89 16.03
C TYR A 172 5.69 21.35 17.47
N TRP A 173 6.66 20.96 18.29
CA TRP A 173 6.77 21.36 19.69
C TRP A 173 7.92 22.38 19.83
N PRO A 174 7.63 23.68 20.01
CA PRO A 174 8.68 24.69 20.12
C PRO A 174 9.57 24.50 21.35
N ARG A 175 9.01 23.94 22.43
CA ARG A 175 9.68 23.65 23.69
C ARG A 175 9.16 22.31 24.22
N PRO A 176 9.70 21.17 23.76
CA PRO A 176 9.41 19.90 24.41
C PRO A 176 9.96 19.97 25.85
N ASP A 177 9.19 19.46 26.83
CA ASP A 177 9.50 19.44 28.29
C ASP A 177 9.40 20.76 29.08
N ALA A 178 8.89 21.84 28.51
CA ALA A 178 8.57 23.07 29.25
C ALA A 178 7.18 23.06 29.90
#